data_AF-B6XFA2-F1
#
_entry.id   AF-B6XFA2-F1
#
_cell.length_a   1.000
_cell.length_b   1.000
_cell.length_c   1.000
_cell.angle_alpha   90.00
_cell.angle_beta   90.00
_cell.angle_gamma   90.00
#
_symmetry.space_group_name_H-M   'P 1'
#
loop_
_entity.id
_entity.type
_entity.pdbx_description
1 polymer ?
#
loop_
_entity_poly.entity_id
_entity_poly.type
_entity_poly.pdbx_seq_one_letter_code
_entity_poly.pdbx_strand_id
1 'polypeptide(L)'
;MIYSPNFQKWGSADDLKCAEWLFSRKCEVFKELGLQEPKEPNFTEWANDVRLMVSQDGRTHKEICQFYKRVSHDEFWKKNVQCPRTLRTQWDDLTLRLAGEQKVSIDQVERDEAFTRIIGSRSKPQNRIEEIAAELAGKSGVRRMTDFVGRKAWAGIWQQAAEQAAREVMA
;
A
#
# COMPACT_ATOMS: atom_id res chain seq x y z
N MET A 1 0.64 -9.97 -30.70
CA MET A 1 0.84 -11.21 -29.91
C MET A 1 2.32 -11.51 -29.83
N ILE A 2 2.78 -12.12 -28.75
CA ILE A 2 4.16 -12.52 -28.52
C ILE A 2 4.19 -14.03 -28.22
N TYR A 3 5.23 -14.74 -28.67
CA TYR A 3 5.38 -16.19 -28.50
C TYR A 3 6.77 -16.55 -28.00
N SER A 4 6.88 -17.67 -27.28
CA SER A 4 8.17 -18.25 -26.94
C SER A 4 8.77 -18.94 -28.15
N PRO A 5 10.10 -19.13 -28.21
CA PRO A 5 10.74 -19.82 -29.34
C PRO A 5 10.18 -21.23 -29.61
N ASN A 6 9.68 -21.90 -28.58
CA ASN A 6 9.04 -23.21 -28.66
C ASN A 6 7.51 -23.16 -28.78
N PHE A 7 6.91 -21.98 -28.96
CA PHE A 7 5.47 -21.72 -29.10
C PHE A 7 4.57 -22.22 -27.93
N GLN A 8 5.15 -22.59 -26.79
CA GLN A 8 4.38 -23.07 -25.64
C GLN A 8 3.79 -21.94 -24.79
N LYS A 9 4.40 -20.75 -24.81
CA LYS A 9 3.96 -19.58 -24.05
C LYS A 9 3.65 -18.45 -25.01
N TRP A 10 2.57 -17.74 -24.73
CA TRP A 10 2.13 -16.63 -25.56
C TRP A 10 1.29 -15.62 -24.78
N GLY A 11 1.22 -14.41 -25.32
CA GLY A 11 0.35 -13.33 -24.84
C GLY A 11 -0.15 -12.45 -25.98
N SER A 12 -1.30 -11.80 -25.78
CA SER A 12 -1.82 -10.76 -26.66
C SER A 12 -0.97 -9.49 -26.60
N ALA A 13 -1.30 -8.49 -27.42
CA ALA A 13 -0.64 -7.19 -27.35
C ALA A 13 -0.94 -6.48 -26.00
N ASP A 14 -2.16 -6.62 -25.49
CA ASP A 14 -2.56 -6.02 -24.21
C ASP A 14 -1.89 -6.73 -23.03
N ASP A 15 -1.71 -8.06 -23.10
CA ASP A 15 -0.96 -8.82 -22.10
C ASP A 15 0.51 -8.37 -22.03
N LEU A 16 1.14 -8.16 -23.19
CA LEU A 16 2.50 -7.66 -23.28
C LEU A 16 2.60 -6.23 -22.71
N LYS A 17 1.68 -5.35 -23.09
CA LYS A 17 1.64 -3.97 -22.56
C LYS A 17 1.49 -3.94 -21.04
N CYS A 18 0.65 -4.81 -20.48
CA CYS A 18 0.52 -4.95 -19.04
C CYS A 18 1.83 -5.47 -18.42
N ALA A 19 2.47 -6.49 -19.00
CA ALA A 19 3.75 -7.01 -18.53
C ALA A 19 4.87 -5.95 -18.54
N GLU A 20 4.97 -5.15 -19.60
CA GLU A 20 5.91 -4.03 -19.71
C GLU A 20 5.65 -2.98 -18.63
N TRP A 21 4.38 -2.64 -18.39
CA TRP A 21 3.99 -1.71 -17.33
C TRP A 21 4.40 -2.22 -15.94
N LEU A 22 4.19 -3.51 -15.66
CA LEU A 22 4.61 -4.13 -14.39
C LEU A 22 6.13 -4.05 -14.21
N PHE A 23 6.89 -4.25 -15.29
CA PHE A 23 8.35 -4.16 -15.23
C PHE A 23 8.81 -2.71 -15.03
N SER A 24 8.20 -1.75 -15.73
CA SER A 24 8.45 -0.33 -15.54
C SER A 24 8.21 0.09 -14.08
N ARG A 25 7.11 -0.36 -13.46
CA ARG A 25 6.84 -0.09 -12.05
C ARG A 25 7.90 -0.69 -11.12
N LYS A 26 8.41 -1.88 -11.45
CA LYS A 26 9.52 -2.49 -10.70
C LYS A 26 10.81 -1.66 -10.81
N CYS A 27 11.15 -1.17 -12.01
CA CYS A 27 12.31 -0.28 -12.18
C CYS A 27 12.17 1.00 -11.36
N GLU A 28 10.98 1.59 -11.29
CA GLU A 28 10.69 2.75 -10.43
C GLU A 28 10.99 2.45 -8.96
N VAL A 29 10.52 1.32 -8.43
CA VAL A 29 10.78 0.91 -7.03
C VAL A 29 12.28 0.72 -6.77
N PHE A 30 13.01 0.11 -7.70
CA PHE A 30 14.47 -0.05 -7.55
C PHE A 30 15.17 1.30 -7.52
N LYS A 31 14.75 2.25 -8.37
CA LYS A 31 15.27 3.61 -8.38
C LYS A 31 14.96 4.37 -7.09
N GLU A 32 13.72 4.27 -6.58
CA GLU A 32 13.30 4.87 -5.31
C GLU A 32 14.15 4.38 -4.12
N LEU A 33 14.60 3.12 -4.18
CA LEU A 33 15.47 2.51 -3.18
C LEU A 33 16.97 2.75 -3.41
N GLY A 34 17.35 3.49 -4.46
CA GLY A 34 18.75 3.74 -4.81
C GLY A 34 19.51 2.49 -5.28
N LEU A 35 18.79 1.50 -5.80
CA LEU A 35 19.35 0.23 -6.28
C LEU A 35 19.63 0.29 -7.80
N GLN A 36 20.52 -0.59 -8.26
CA GLN A 36 20.77 -0.78 -9.68
C GLN A 36 19.50 -1.30 -10.39
N GLU A 37 19.26 -0.82 -11.61
CA GLU A 37 18.10 -1.23 -12.39
C GLU A 37 18.05 -2.77 -12.57
N PRO A 38 16.87 -3.39 -12.36
CA PRO A 38 16.74 -4.83 -12.49
C PRO A 38 16.94 -5.26 -13.94
N LYS A 39 17.48 -6.47 -14.13
CA LYS A 39 17.58 -7.08 -15.45
C LYS A 39 16.20 -7.23 -16.09
N GLU A 40 16.13 -6.96 -17.39
CA GLU A 40 14.95 -7.17 -18.20
C GLU A 40 14.43 -8.62 -18.08
N PRO A 41 13.12 -8.81 -17.82
CA PRO A 41 12.54 -10.12 -17.69
C PRO A 41 12.30 -10.77 -19.05
N ASN A 42 11.95 -12.05 -19.04
CA ASN A 42 11.39 -12.67 -20.23
C ASN A 42 9.94 -12.18 -20.44
N PHE A 43 9.76 -11.16 -21.28
CA PHE A 43 8.46 -10.56 -21.54
C PHE A 43 7.43 -11.54 -22.11
N THR A 44 7.86 -12.56 -22.85
CA THR A 44 6.96 -13.62 -23.30
C THR A 44 6.39 -14.42 -22.12
N GLU A 45 7.21 -14.75 -21.12
CA GLU A 45 6.73 -15.44 -19.92
C GLU A 45 5.79 -14.55 -19.10
N TRP A 46 6.16 -13.29 -18.91
CA TRP A 46 5.34 -12.34 -18.17
C TRP A 46 4.00 -12.08 -18.86
N ALA A 47 3.99 -11.88 -20.17
CA ALA A 47 2.77 -11.73 -20.95
C ALA A 47 1.90 -13.00 -20.88
N ASN A 48 2.51 -14.19 -20.89
CA ASN A 48 1.76 -15.43 -20.69
C ASN A 48 1.15 -15.52 -19.29
N ASP A 49 1.87 -15.15 -18.24
CA ASP A 49 1.34 -15.17 -16.88
C ASP A 49 0.19 -14.15 -16.72
N VAL A 50 0.31 -12.95 -17.30
CA VAL A 50 -0.77 -11.94 -17.37
C VAL A 50 -1.98 -12.50 -18.12
N ARG A 51 -1.77 -13.11 -19.29
CA ARG A 51 -2.85 -13.77 -20.06
C ARG A 51 -3.59 -14.78 -19.21
N LEU A 52 -2.88 -15.59 -18.43
CA LEU A 52 -3.50 -16.57 -17.54
C LEU A 52 -4.32 -15.89 -16.43
N MET A 53 -3.82 -14.79 -15.86
CA MET A 53 -4.59 -13.99 -14.89
C MET A 53 -5.89 -13.44 -15.50
N VAL A 54 -5.87 -13.05 -16.78
CA VAL A 54 -7.05 -12.51 -17.46
C VAL A 54 -8.02 -13.62 -17.85
N SER A 55 -7.53 -14.62 -18.56
CA SER A 55 -8.37 -15.65 -19.18
C SER A 55 -8.82 -16.77 -18.23
N GLN A 56 -8.01 -17.12 -17.23
CA GLN A 56 -8.34 -18.19 -16.28
C GLN A 56 -8.85 -17.65 -14.96
N ASP A 57 -8.27 -16.55 -14.47
CA ASP A 57 -8.60 -16.04 -13.13
C ASP A 57 -9.62 -14.90 -13.18
N GLY A 58 -10.09 -14.52 -14.37
CA GLY A 58 -11.16 -13.54 -14.56
C GLY A 58 -10.79 -12.09 -14.20
N ARG A 59 -9.48 -11.76 -14.19
CA ARG A 59 -8.99 -10.42 -13.85
C ARG A 59 -8.87 -9.55 -15.10
N THR A 60 -8.95 -8.25 -14.94
CA THR A 60 -8.65 -7.30 -16.02
C THR A 60 -7.19 -6.84 -15.94
N HIS A 61 -6.59 -6.45 -17.08
CA HIS A 61 -5.24 -5.84 -17.08
C HIS A 61 -5.15 -4.64 -16.13
N LYS A 62 -6.23 -3.87 -16.02
CA LYS A 62 -6.31 -2.73 -15.11
C LYS A 62 -6.20 -3.15 -13.65
N GLU A 63 -6.95 -4.16 -13.23
CA GLU A 63 -6.87 -4.70 -11.86
C GLU A 63 -5.49 -5.27 -11.56
N ILE A 64 -4.89 -5.98 -12.51
CA ILE A 64 -3.53 -6.53 -12.37
C ILE A 64 -2.52 -5.39 -12.13
N CYS A 65 -2.55 -4.34 -12.95
CA CYS A 65 -1.67 -3.18 -12.78
C CYS A 65 -1.91 -2.44 -11.46
N GLN A 66 -3.18 -2.20 -11.10
CA GLN A 66 -3.54 -1.53 -9.86
C GLN A 66 -3.10 -2.32 -8.62
N PHE A 67 -3.30 -3.64 -8.65
CA PHE A 67 -2.94 -4.51 -7.55
C PHE A 67 -1.42 -4.61 -7.40
N TYR A 68 -0.69 -4.79 -8.49
CA TYR A 68 0.77 -4.76 -8.46
C TYR A 68 1.30 -3.42 -7.95
N LYS A 69 0.73 -2.28 -8.40
CA LYS A 69 1.07 -0.96 -7.88
C LYS A 69 0.97 -0.94 -6.37
N ARG A 70 -0.15 -1.41 -5.81
CA ARG A 70 -0.40 -1.43 -4.37
C ARG A 70 0.64 -2.28 -3.64
N VAL A 71 0.88 -3.48 -4.14
CA VAL A 71 1.87 -4.42 -3.60
C VAL A 71 3.29 -3.85 -3.62
N SER A 72 3.66 -3.11 -4.68
CA SER A 72 4.96 -2.44 -4.79
C SER A 72 5.20 -1.32 -3.77
N HIS A 73 4.15 -0.77 -3.15
CA HIS A 73 4.29 0.23 -2.08
C HIS A 73 4.40 -0.40 -0.68
N ASP A 74 4.16 -1.70 -0.57
CA ASP A 74 4.25 -2.40 0.70
C ASP A 74 5.71 -2.85 0.96
N GLU A 75 6.27 -2.49 2.12
CA GLU A 75 7.69 -2.76 2.43
C GLU A 75 8.04 -4.25 2.49
N PHE A 76 7.08 -5.09 2.86
CA PHE A 76 7.25 -6.53 2.94
C PHE A 76 7.03 -7.17 1.58
N TRP A 77 5.90 -6.87 0.92
CA TRP A 77 5.51 -7.54 -0.31
C TRP A 77 6.24 -7.05 -1.55
N LYS A 78 6.69 -5.79 -1.59
CA LYS A 78 7.52 -5.31 -2.70
C LYS A 78 8.82 -6.09 -2.86
N LYS A 79 9.26 -6.85 -1.84
CA LYS A 79 10.43 -7.74 -1.91
C LYS A 79 10.05 -9.14 -2.40
N ASN A 80 8.87 -9.63 -2.03
CA ASN A 80 8.40 -10.99 -2.32
C ASN A 80 7.65 -11.13 -3.65
N VAL A 81 7.04 -10.06 -4.15
CA VAL A 81 6.22 -10.06 -5.38
C VAL A 81 6.91 -9.24 -6.46
N GLN A 82 7.70 -9.93 -7.28
CA GLN A 82 8.62 -9.31 -8.24
C GLN A 82 8.25 -9.51 -9.71
N CYS A 83 7.18 -10.26 -9.99
CA CYS A 83 6.75 -10.61 -11.34
C CYS A 83 5.27 -11.05 -11.36
N PRO A 84 4.62 -11.11 -12.54
CA PRO A 84 3.22 -11.50 -12.66
C PRO A 84 2.91 -12.88 -12.08
N ARG A 85 3.83 -13.85 -12.24
CA ARG A 85 3.68 -15.20 -11.66
C ARG A 85 3.52 -15.17 -10.15
N THR A 86 4.40 -14.47 -9.44
CA THR A 86 4.36 -14.39 -7.98
C THR A 86 3.15 -13.57 -7.51
N LEU A 87 2.77 -12.53 -8.24
CA LEU A 87 1.54 -11.78 -8.00
C LEU A 87 0.30 -12.67 -8.12
N ARG A 88 0.22 -13.50 -9.17
CA ARG A 88 -0.88 -14.46 -9.40
C ARG A 88 -0.99 -15.47 -8.26
N THR A 89 0.13 -16.08 -7.85
CA THR A 89 0.16 -17.06 -6.76
C THR A 89 -0.32 -16.45 -5.44
N GLN A 90 0.08 -15.21 -5.15
CA GLN A 90 -0.22 -14.56 -3.87
C GLN A 90 -1.51 -13.72 -3.90
N TRP A 91 -2.28 -13.75 -5.00
CA TRP A 91 -3.37 -12.80 -5.22
C TRP A 91 -4.39 -12.78 -4.09
N ASP A 92 -4.86 -13.96 -3.66
CA ASP A 92 -5.93 -14.07 -2.68
C ASP A 92 -5.45 -13.72 -1.26
N ASP A 93 -4.27 -14.21 -0.86
CA ASP A 93 -3.64 -13.86 0.43
C ASP A 93 -3.39 -12.35 0.54
N LEU A 94 -2.88 -11.74 -0.54
CA LEU A 94 -2.68 -10.29 -0.61
C LEU A 94 -4.01 -9.55 -0.57
N THR A 95 -5.05 -10.04 -1.24
CA THR A 95 -6.36 -9.37 -1.26
C THR A 95 -6.95 -9.31 0.14
N LEU A 96 -6.88 -10.42 0.90
CA LEU A 96 -7.36 -10.49 2.28
C LEU A 96 -6.56 -9.57 3.21
N ARG A 97 -5.23 -9.58 3.12
CA ARG A 97 -4.38 -8.74 3.98
C ARG A 97 -4.56 -7.26 3.68
N LEU A 98 -4.51 -6.91 2.39
CA LEU A 98 -4.62 -5.52 1.96
C LEU A 98 -6.03 -4.97 2.17
N ALA A 99 -7.09 -5.80 2.23
CA ALA A 99 -8.42 -5.30 2.63
C ALA A 99 -8.42 -4.66 4.03
N GLY A 100 -7.57 -5.12 4.96
CA GLY A 100 -7.45 -4.57 6.31
C GLY A 100 -6.48 -3.39 6.47
N GLU A 101 -5.63 -3.13 5.48
CA GLU A 101 -4.55 -2.13 5.53
C GLU A 101 -4.88 -0.85 4.74
N GLN A 102 -6.10 -0.34 4.85
CA GLN A 102 -6.41 0.98 4.30
C GLN A 102 -5.66 2.03 5.13
N LYS A 103 -4.45 2.43 4.70
CA LYS A 103 -3.71 3.54 5.32
C LYS A 103 -4.60 4.76 5.28
N VAL A 104 -5.12 5.17 6.44
CA VAL A 104 -5.90 6.39 6.56
C VAL A 104 -5.00 7.54 6.13
N SER A 105 -5.44 8.33 5.15
CA SER A 105 -4.71 9.54 4.76
C SER A 105 -4.82 10.54 5.91
N ILE A 106 -3.74 10.68 6.69
CA ILE A 106 -3.70 11.59 7.82
C ILE A 106 -3.33 12.98 7.32
N ASP A 107 -4.22 13.95 7.50
CA ASP A 107 -3.90 15.36 7.35
C ASP A 107 -2.94 15.78 8.49
N GLN A 108 -1.73 16.17 8.12
CA GLN A 108 -0.69 16.55 9.07
C GLN A 108 -1.01 17.87 9.78
N VAL A 109 -1.71 18.78 9.10
CA VAL A 109 -2.11 20.07 9.65
C VAL A 109 -3.17 19.86 10.72
N GLU A 110 -4.23 19.11 10.39
CA GLU A 110 -5.30 18.78 11.35
C GLU A 110 -4.74 18.12 12.61
N ARG A 111 -3.85 17.14 12.43
CA ARG A 111 -3.20 16.44 13.54
C ARG A 111 -2.43 17.39 14.47
N ASP A 112 -1.62 18.27 13.90
CA ASP A 112 -0.72 19.14 14.66
C ASP A 112 -1.48 20.29 15.34
N GLU A 113 -2.56 20.78 14.72
CA GLU A 113 -3.52 21.70 15.32
C GLU A 113 -4.25 21.03 16.50
N ALA A 114 -4.73 19.80 16.31
CA ALA A 114 -5.39 19.03 17.35
C ALA A 114 -4.47 18.75 18.55
N PHE A 115 -3.17 18.47 18.32
CA PHE A 115 -2.19 18.35 19.41
C PHE A 115 -2.16 19.63 20.25
N THR A 116 -1.98 20.77 19.60
CA THR A 116 -1.85 22.07 20.26
C THR A 116 -3.09 22.37 21.10
N ARG A 117 -4.28 22.11 20.53
CA ARG A 117 -5.56 22.41 21.16
C ARG A 117 -5.94 21.45 22.29
N ILE A 118 -5.74 20.13 22.11
CA ILE A 118 -6.16 19.09 23.07
C ILE A 118 -5.12 18.86 24.16
N ILE A 119 -3.84 18.82 23.79
CA ILE A 119 -2.74 18.56 24.72
C ILE A 119 -2.26 19.86 25.38
N GLY A 120 -2.03 20.90 24.58
CA GLY A 120 -1.57 22.21 25.08
C GLY A 120 -2.66 22.97 25.82
N SER A 121 -3.80 23.19 25.18
CA SER A 121 -4.88 24.06 25.72
C SER A 121 -6.01 23.32 26.45
N ARG A 122 -5.97 21.98 26.52
CA ARG A 122 -7.01 21.14 27.15
C ARG A 122 -8.44 21.36 26.63
N SER A 123 -8.55 21.70 25.35
CA SER A 123 -9.86 21.86 24.72
C SER A 123 -10.53 20.50 24.50
N LYS A 124 -11.84 20.52 24.30
CA LYS A 124 -12.61 19.31 23.95
C LYS A 124 -12.28 18.83 22.53
N PRO A 125 -12.28 17.50 22.29
CA PRO A 125 -12.27 16.91 20.96
C PRO A 125 -13.44 17.39 20.09
N GLN A 126 -13.23 17.49 18.78
CA GLN A 126 -14.22 17.99 17.81
C GLN A 126 -14.74 16.90 16.85
N ASN A 127 -14.00 15.82 16.69
CA ASN A 127 -14.36 14.71 15.81
C ASN A 127 -14.00 13.36 16.44
N ARG A 128 -14.43 12.27 15.80
CA ARG A 128 -14.24 10.92 16.34
C ARG A 128 -12.76 10.54 16.49
N ILE A 129 -11.91 10.97 15.56
CA ILE A 129 -10.47 10.71 15.59
C ILE A 129 -9.85 11.40 16.81
N GLU A 130 -10.21 12.66 17.07
CA GLU A 130 -9.74 13.42 18.23
C GLU A 130 -10.18 12.83 19.56
N GLU A 131 -11.41 12.29 19.64
CA GLU A 131 -11.92 11.63 20.85
C GLU A 131 -11.04 10.42 21.21
N ILE A 132 -10.80 9.55 20.24
CA ILE A 132 -9.97 8.36 20.41
C ILE A 132 -8.52 8.76 20.71
N ALA A 133 -7.98 9.75 19.98
CA ALA A 133 -6.62 10.24 20.18
C ALA A 133 -6.43 10.85 21.59
N ALA A 134 -7.41 11.61 22.09
CA ALA A 134 -7.37 12.19 23.43
C ALA A 134 -7.39 11.10 24.53
N GLU A 135 -8.17 10.04 24.34
CA GLU A 135 -8.20 8.90 25.26
C GLU A 135 -6.86 8.16 25.28
N LEU A 136 -6.31 7.84 24.10
CA LEU A 136 -5.01 7.19 23.94
C LEU A 136 -3.86 8.03 24.52
N ALA A 137 -3.90 9.36 24.33
CA ALA A 137 -2.92 10.28 24.89
C ALA A 137 -3.00 10.38 26.43
N GLY A 138 -4.19 10.19 27.00
CA GLY A 138 -4.37 10.05 28.45
C GLY A 138 -3.63 8.84 29.01
N LYS A 139 -3.70 7.69 28.31
CA LYS A 139 -3.06 6.43 28.71
C LYS A 139 -1.54 6.44 28.55
N SER A 140 -1.03 7.14 27.55
CA SER A 140 0.40 7.19 27.20
C SER A 140 1.17 8.32 27.88
N GLY A 141 0.49 9.19 28.63
CA GLY A 141 1.14 10.25 29.42
C GLY A 141 1.80 11.35 28.59
N VAL A 142 1.43 11.48 27.30
CA VAL A 142 2.00 12.46 26.35
C VAL A 142 1.98 13.89 26.88
N ARG A 143 0.99 14.23 27.72
CA ARG A 143 0.88 15.55 28.36
C ARG A 143 2.05 15.92 29.27
N ARG A 144 2.81 14.94 29.78
CA ARG A 144 3.97 15.17 30.66
C ARG A 144 5.28 15.28 29.88
N MET A 145 5.24 15.04 28.58
CA MET A 145 6.41 15.08 27.70
C MET A 145 6.69 16.52 27.26
N THR A 146 7.93 16.77 26.81
CA THR A 146 8.29 18.03 26.15
C THR A 146 7.56 18.14 24.81
N ASP A 147 7.32 19.36 24.31
CA ASP A 147 6.51 19.59 23.10
C ASP A 147 6.99 18.74 21.90
N PHE A 148 8.31 18.73 21.66
CA PHE A 148 8.91 17.94 20.57
C PHE A 148 8.65 16.43 20.70
N VAL A 149 8.87 15.87 21.88
CA VAL A 149 8.64 14.43 22.14
C VAL A 149 7.15 14.12 22.11
N GLY A 150 6.33 15.03 22.63
CA GLY A 150 4.88 14.93 22.66
C GLY A 150 4.27 14.91 21.26
N ARG A 151 4.71 15.79 20.35
CA ARG A 151 4.29 15.79 18.94
C ARG A 151 4.67 14.51 18.21
N LYS A 152 5.88 14.00 18.46
CA LYS A 152 6.32 12.72 17.88
C LYS A 152 5.47 11.54 18.38
N ALA A 153 5.18 11.50 19.67
CA ALA A 153 4.29 10.47 20.24
C ALA A 153 2.84 10.63 19.73
N TRP A 154 2.38 11.86 19.61
CA TRP A 154 1.06 12.19 19.07
C TRP A 154 0.87 11.73 17.63
N ALA A 155 1.91 11.78 16.79
CA ALA A 155 1.84 11.24 15.44
C ALA A 155 1.45 9.75 15.39
N GLY A 156 2.03 8.94 16.28
CA GLY A 156 1.66 7.53 16.39
C GLY A 156 0.26 7.32 16.97
N ILE A 157 -0.11 8.10 17.99
CA ILE A 157 -1.46 8.05 18.60
C ILE A 157 -2.54 8.43 17.60
N TRP A 158 -2.31 9.49 16.83
CA TRP A 158 -3.25 9.97 15.82
C TRP A 158 -3.46 8.93 14.72
N GLN A 159 -2.40 8.25 14.30
CA GLN A 159 -2.53 7.16 13.35
C GLN A 159 -3.41 6.02 13.90
N GLN A 160 -3.16 5.59 15.14
CA GLN A 160 -3.99 4.56 15.79
C GLN A 160 -5.45 5.00 15.92
N ALA A 161 -5.69 6.26 16.28
CA ALA A 161 -7.02 6.82 16.40
C ALA A 161 -7.76 6.87 15.06
N ALA A 162 -7.06 7.28 13.99
CA ALA A 162 -7.61 7.32 12.65
C ALA A 162 -7.97 5.93 12.11
N GLU A 163 -7.09 4.93 12.32
CA GLU A 163 -7.34 3.54 11.96
C GLU A 163 -8.52 2.95 12.75
N GLN A 164 -8.64 3.25 14.04
CA GLN A 164 -9.75 2.79 14.87
C GLN A 164 -11.08 3.44 14.46
N ALA A 165 -11.09 4.75 14.17
CA ALA A 165 -12.27 5.44 13.66
C ALA A 165 -12.72 4.87 12.31
N ALA A 166 -11.78 4.55 11.40
CA ALA A 166 -12.10 3.93 10.12
C ALA A 166 -12.70 2.52 10.28
N ARG A 167 -12.22 1.73 11.25
CA ARG A 167 -12.78 0.41 11.56
C ARG A 167 -14.21 0.50 12.10
N GLU A 168 -14.51 1.49 12.94
CA GLU A 168 -15.86 1.70 13.50
C GLU A 168 -16.89 2.05 12.42
N VAL A 169 -16.51 2.75 11.35
CA VAL A 169 -17.41 3.09 10.24
C VAL A 169 -17.72 1.88 9.34
N MET A 170 -16.83 0.90 9.30
CA MET A 170 -16.94 -0.30 8.46
C MET A 170 -17.62 -1.49 9.15
N ALA A 171 -17.97 -1.36 10.43
CA ALA A 171 -18.61 -2.38 11.27
C ALA A 171 -20.13 -2.15 11.39
#